data_AF-A0A662ESE6-F1
#
_entry.id   AF-A0A662ESE6-F1
#
_cell.length_a   1.000
_cell.length_b   1.000
_cell.length_c   1.000
_cell.angle_alpha   90.00
_cell.angle_beta   90.00
_cell.angle_gamma   90.00
#
_symmetry.space_group_name_H-M   'P 1'
#
loop_
_entity.id
_entity.type
_entity.pdbx_description
1 polymer ?
#
loop_
_entity_poly.entity_id
_entity_poly.type
_entity_poly.pdbx_seq_one_letter_code
_entity_poly.pdbx_strand_id
1 'polypeptide(L)' 'MGAFFLFSYIIELLWNGIVVDQLGLIAVKLNYWQAAGLWFLVIILFAFTGIGVSSRLLGWRKFD' A
#
# COMPACT_ATOMS: atom_id res chain seq x y z
N MET A 1 -2.16 -9.14 11.31
CA MET A 1 -1.65 -9.87 10.13
C MET A 1 -2.75 -10.28 9.16
N GLY A 2 -3.88 -10.88 9.59
CA GLY A 2 -4.98 -11.29 8.69
C GLY A 2 -5.53 -10.18 7.77
N ALA A 3 -5.64 -8.96 8.27
CA ALA A 3 -6.10 -7.81 7.48
C ALA A 3 -5.17 -7.47 6.30
N PHE A 4 -3.85 -7.68 6.44
CA PHE A 4 -2.89 -7.46 5.36
C PHE A 4 -3.13 -8.44 4.21
N PHE A 5 -3.28 -9.73 4.54
CA PHE A 5 -3.52 -10.78 3.55
C PHE A 5 -4.85 -10.61 2.79
N LEU A 6 -5.90 -10.19 3.50
CA LEU A 6 -7.21 -9.90 2.91
C LEU A 6 -7.15 -8.68 1.99
N PHE A 7 -6.41 -7.64 2.38
CA PHE A 7 -6.24 -6.45 1.56
C PHE A 7 -5.44 -6.72 0.27
N SER A 8 -4.35 -7.49 0.37
CA SER A 8 -3.59 -7.94 -0.81
C SER A 8 -4.45 -8.75 -1.78
N TYR A 9 -5.33 -9.62 -1.26
CA TYR A 9 -6.27 -10.39 -2.08
C TYR A 9 -7.27 -9.49 -2.83
N ILE A 10 -7.84 -8.49 -2.15
CA ILE A 10 -8.76 -7.52 -2.80
C ILE A 10 -8.04 -6.78 -3.93
N ILE A 11 -6.77 -6.41 -3.74
CA ILE A 11 -6.00 -5.70 -4.77
C ILE A 11 -5.65 -6.59 -5.96
N GLU A 12 -5.35 -7.87 -5.73
CA GLU A 12 -5.17 -8.84 -6.81
C GLU A 12 -6.42 -8.94 -7.69
N LEU A 13 -7.59 -9.12 -7.06
CA LEU A 13 -8.87 -9.19 -7.76
C LEU A 13 -9.17 -7.90 -8.54
N LEU A 14 -8.92 -6.74 -7.92
CA LEU A 14 -9.15 -5.44 -8.55
C LEU A 14 -8.20 -5.21 -9.73
N TRP A 15 -6.93 -5.54 -9.58
CA TRP A 15 -5.94 -5.40 -10.65
C TRP A 15 -6.28 -6.31 -11.84
N ASN A 16 -6.54 -7.59 -11.58
CA ASN A 16 -6.88 -8.55 -12.64
C ASN A 16 -8.22 -8.22 -13.31
N GLY A 17 -9.20 -7.74 -12.55
CA GLY A 17 -10.51 -7.35 -13.10
C GLY A 17 -10.47 -6.04 -13.88
N ILE A 18 -9.80 -5.01 -13.36
CA ILE A 18 -9.80 -3.68 -13.99
C ILE A 18 -8.68 -3.57 -15.03
N VAL A 19 -7.43 -3.79 -14.64
CA VAL A 19 -6.26 -3.48 -15.48
C VAL A 19 -6.12 -4.47 -16.63
N VAL A 20 -6.40 -5.75 -16.38
CA VAL A 20 -6.25 -6.81 -17.38
C VAL A 20 -7.54 -7.02 -18.15
N ASP A 21 -8.67 -7.26 -17.47
CA ASP A 21 -9.92 -7.64 -18.15
C ASP A 21 -10.71 -6.43 -18.70
N GLN A 22 -10.84 -5.30 -17.97
CA GLN A 22 -11.60 -4.15 -18.47
C GLN A 22 -10.78 -3.20 -19.36
N LEU A 23 -9.55 -2.89 -18.95
CA LEU A 23 -8.71 -1.91 -19.62
C LEU A 23 -7.81 -2.54 -20.69
N GLY A 24 -7.52 -3.84 -20.61
CA GLY A 24 -6.59 -4.52 -21.52
C GLY A 24 -5.19 -3.88 -21.55
N LEU A 25 -4.86 -3.07 -20.54
CA LEU A 25 -3.68 -2.20 -20.54
C LEU A 25 -2.39 -2.99 -20.39
N ILE A 26 -2.47 -4.10 -19.65
CA ILE A 26 -1.35 -5.00 -19.37
C ILE A 26 -1.87 -6.43 -19.50
N ALA A 27 -1.30 -7.23 -20.40
CA ALA A 27 -1.73 -8.62 -20.65
C ALA A 27 -1.29 -9.63 -19.57
N VAL A 28 -0.71 -9.13 -18.47
CA VAL A 28 -0.13 -9.95 -17.41
C VAL A 28 -1.04 -9.91 -16.19
N LYS A 29 -1.67 -11.05 -15.90
CA LYS A 29 -2.43 -11.27 -14.67
C LYS A 29 -1.45 -11.42 -13.49
N LEU A 30 -1.69 -10.67 -12.42
CA LEU A 30 -0.93 -10.78 -11.19
C LEU A 30 -1.41 -12.00 -10.40
N ASN A 31 -0.47 -12.80 -9.91
CA ASN A 31 -0.75 -13.85 -8.93
C ASN A 31 -0.66 -13.29 -7.50
N TYR A 32 -1.33 -13.91 -6.54
CA TYR A 32 -1.43 -13.50 -5.13
C TYR A 32 -0.10 -13.04 -4.51
N TRP A 33 0.96 -13.82 -4.70
CA TRP A 33 2.29 -13.50 -4.17
C TRP A 33 2.90 -12.23 -4.78
N GLN A 34 2.60 -11.95 -6.06
CA GLN A 34 3.03 -10.73 -6.74
C GLN A 34 2.23 -9.52 -6.28
N ALA A 35 0.92 -9.66 -6.11
CA ALA A 35 0.07 -8.59 -5.57
C ALA A 35 0.49 -8.22 -4.14
N ALA A 36 0.74 -9.22 -3.28
CA ALA A 36 1.26 -9.01 -1.93
C ALA A 36 2.64 -8.33 -1.92
N GLY A 37 3.56 -8.78 -2.80
CA GLY A 37 4.87 -8.18 -2.96
C GLY A 37 4.83 -6.73 -3.45
N LEU A 38 4.03 -6.44 -4.48
CA LEU A 38 3.85 -5.09 -5.02
C LEU A 38 3.27 -4.16 -3.94
N TRP A 39 2.27 -4.64 -3.20
CA TRP A 39 1.63 -3.86 -2.15
C TRP A 39 2.57 -3.61 -0.96
N PHE A 40 3.38 -4.61 -0.59
CA PHE A 40 4.44 -4.45 0.40
C PHE A 40 5.48 -3.39 -0.01
N LEU A 41 5.91 -3.41 -1.28
CA LEU A 41 6.82 -2.39 -1.82
C LEU A 41 6.19 -0.99 -1.81
N VAL A 42 4.91 -0.87 -2.17
CA VAL A 42 4.15 0.39 -2.07
C VAL A 42 4.13 0.91 -0.64
N ILE A 43 3.82 0.06 0.35
CA ILE A 43 3.87 0.49 1.76
C ILE A 43 5.27 0.94 2.14
N ILE A 44 6.33 0.23 1.77
CA ILE A 44 7.70 0.64 2.13
C ILE A 44 8.04 1.99 1.49
N LEU A 45 7.73 2.18 0.20
CA LEU A 45 7.95 3.43 -0.50
C LEU A 45 7.19 4.59 0.16
N PHE A 46 5.94 4.35 0.58
CA PHE A 46 5.12 5.36 1.23
C PHE A 46 5.33 5.49 2.75
N ALA A 47 5.95 4.50 3.39
CA ALA A 47 6.28 4.51 4.81
C ALA A 47 7.34 5.56 5.12
N PHE A 48 8.28 5.77 4.19
CA PHE A 48 9.28 6.83 4.30
C PHE A 48 8.71 8.23 4.01
N THR A 49 7.60 8.35 3.29
CA THR A 49 6.95 9.65 3.02
C THR A 49 6.23 10.23 4.25
N GLY A 50 6.19 9.50 5.37
CA GLY A 50 5.71 9.96 6.68
C GLY A 50 6.77 10.59 7.59
N ILE A 51 8.07 10.54 7.23
CA ILE A 51 9.13 11.23 7.98
C ILE A 51 9.12 12.72 7.58
N GLY A 52 8.07 13.41 7.97
CA GLY A 52 7.84 14.82 7.65
C GLY A 52 6.72 15.49 8.45
N VAL A 53 5.92 14.74 9.21
CA VAL A 53 4.92 15.31 10.12
C VAL A 53 5.54 15.53 11.51
N SER A 54 6.20 16.68 11.59
CA SER A 54 6.19 17.60 12.72
C SER A 54 7.00 17.24 13.98
N SER A 55 8.22 17.76 13.99
CA SER A 55 8.95 18.20 15.18
C SER A 55 8.18 19.24 16.05
N ARG A 56 6.92 19.64 15.76
CA ARG A 56 6.15 20.59 16.59
C ARG A 56 5.44 19.99 17.81
N LEU A 57 5.35 18.66 17.94
CA LEU A 57 4.68 18.08 19.14
C LEU A 57 5.60 17.98 20.37
N LEU A 58 6.90 18.26 20.25
CA LEU A 58 7.84 18.30 21.38
C LEU A 58 7.89 19.66 22.11
N GLY A 59 7.04 20.63 21.71
CA GLY A 59 7.01 21.99 22.28
C GLY A 59 6.06 22.21 23.47
N TRP A 60 5.33 21.19 23.93
CA TRP A 60 4.29 21.34 24.97
C TRP A 60 4.70 20.77 26.35
N ARG A 61 6.01 20.69 26.63
CA ARG A 61 6.53 20.22 27.94
C ARG A 61 7.36 21.27 28.68
N LYS A 62 7.02 22.54 28.48
CA LYS A 62 7.52 23.66 29.29
C LYS A 62 6.39 24.67 29.44
N PHE A 63 5.50 24.49 30.41
CA PHE A 63 4.90 25.54 31.23
C PHE A 63 4.13 24.84 32.36
N ASP A 64 4.40 25.33 33.57
CA ASP A 64 4.03 24.87 34.92
C ASP A 64 4.75 23.63 35.48
#